data_AF-A0A357ZHJ2-F1
#
_entry.id   AF-A0A357ZHJ2-F1
#
_cell.length_a   1.000
_cell.length_b   1.000
_cell.length_c   1.000
_cell.angle_alpha   90.00
_cell.angle_beta   90.00
_cell.angle_gamma   90.00
#
_symmetry.space_group_name_H-M   'P 1'
#
loop_
_entity.id
_entity.type
_entity.pdbx_description
1 polymer ?
#
loop_
_entity_poly.entity_id
_entity_poly.type
_entity_poly.pdbx_seq_one_letter_code
_entity_poly.pdbx_strand_id
1 'polypeptide(L)' 'MTAPVKTVAPEATAFAAAQIMAVNHIRRLPVLEENRLVGILSHSDLIRAFGDMLTEAV' A
#
# COMPACT_ATOMS: atom_id res chain seq x y z
N MET A 1 6.34 8.67 -18.47
CA MET A 1 6.45 7.38 -17.75
C MET A 1 7.79 7.36 -17.03
N THR A 2 7.85 6.88 -15.79
CA THR A 2 9.06 6.95 -14.95
C THR A 2 9.37 5.56 -14.39
N ALA A 3 10.66 5.20 -14.33
CA ALA A 3 11.16 3.93 -13.81
C ALA A 3 12.37 4.17 -12.88
N PRO A 4 12.60 3.31 -11.88
CA PRO A 4 11.85 2.11 -11.53
C PRO A 4 10.56 2.44 -10.74
N VAL A 5 9.49 1.69 -11.00
CA VAL A 5 8.24 1.81 -10.24
C VAL A 5 8.45 1.26 -8.83
N LYS A 6 7.90 1.92 -7.81
CA LYS A 6 7.88 1.37 -6.46
C LYS A 6 6.74 0.36 -6.35
N THR A 7 6.99 -0.74 -5.66
CA THR A 7 6.05 -1.86 -5.51
C THR A 7 6.10 -2.38 -4.09
N VAL A 8 5.17 -3.27 -3.75
CA VAL A 8 5.14 -4.00 -2.47
C VAL A 8 4.70 -5.45 -2.68
N ALA A 9 5.12 -6.34 -1.80
CA ALA A 9 4.65 -7.74 -1.77
C ALA A 9 3.27 -7.85 -1.10
N PRO A 10 2.42 -8.81 -1.47
CA PRO A 10 1.08 -8.97 -0.88
C PRO A 10 1.11 -9.31 0.63
N GLU A 11 2.20 -9.88 1.14
CA GLU A 11 2.38 -10.22 2.55
C GLU A 11 2.86 -9.03 3.40
N ALA A 12 3.19 -7.90 2.77
CA ALA A 12 3.65 -6.73 3.51
C ALA A 12 2.52 -6.11 4.34
N THR A 13 2.87 -5.55 5.48
CA THR A 13 1.89 -4.88 6.33
C THR A 13 1.39 -3.59 5.68
N ALA A 14 0.14 -3.22 5.98
CA ALA A 14 -0.45 -1.95 5.57
C ALA A 14 0.43 -0.75 6.00
N PHE A 15 1.06 -0.85 7.17
CA PHE A 15 1.98 0.17 7.68
C PHE A 15 3.26 0.29 6.82
N ALA A 16 3.85 -0.83 6.40
CA ALA A 16 5.01 -0.81 5.51
C ALA A 16 4.66 -0.18 4.15
N ALA A 17 3.49 -0.53 3.60
CA ALA A 17 3.01 0.07 2.36
C ALA A 17 2.77 1.59 2.50
N ALA A 18 2.20 2.02 3.63
CA ALA A 18 2.01 3.44 3.96
C ALA A 18 3.34 4.20 4.03
N GLN A 19 4.38 3.61 4.64
CA GLN A 19 5.71 4.21 4.68
C GLN A 19 6.31 4.37 3.28
N ILE A 20 6.20 3.36 2.42
CA ILE A 20 6.68 3.44 1.03
C ILE A 20 5.98 4.59 0.30
N MET A 21 4.66 4.70 0.44
CA MET A 21 3.88 5.80 -0.15
C MET A 21 4.34 7.18 0.35
N ALA A 22 4.53 7.32 1.67
CA ALA A 22 4.95 8.57 2.29
C ALA A 22 6.35 9.01 1.85
N VAL A 23 7.34 8.11 1.90
CA VAL A 23 8.74 8.38 1.54
C VAL A 23 8.88 8.74 0.06
N ASN A 24 8.11 8.10 -0.82
CA ASN A 24 8.20 8.33 -2.26
C ASN A 24 7.20 9.38 -2.78
N HIS A 25 6.42 10.00 -1.89
CA HIS A 25 5.37 10.97 -2.24
C HIS A 25 4.36 10.45 -3.29
N ILE A 26 4.00 9.16 -3.21
CA ILE A 26 3.05 8.51 -4.11
C ILE A 26 1.77 8.11 -3.38
N ARG A 27 0.64 8.07 -4.09
CA ARG A 27 -0.67 7.71 -3.52
C ARG A 27 -1.17 6.32 -3.89
N ARG A 28 -0.44 5.62 -4.77
CA ARG A 28 -0.77 4.29 -5.27
C ARG A 28 0.49 3.45 -5.30
N LEU A 29 0.37 2.21 -4.86
CA LEU A 29 1.47 1.26 -4.79
C LEU A 29 1.02 -0.06 -5.42
N PRO A 30 1.57 -0.41 -6.59
CA PRO A 30 1.36 -1.73 -7.18
C PRO A 30 1.81 -2.85 -6.24
N VAL A 31 0.98 -3.89 -6.12
CA VAL A 31 1.27 -5.11 -5.37
C VAL A 31 1.71 -6.19 -6.34
N LEU A 32 2.92 -6.72 -6.13
CA LEU A 32 3.50 -7.75 -6.99
C LEU A 32 3.75 -9.03 -6.21
N GLU A 33 3.38 -10.16 -6.81
CA GLU A 33 3.71 -11.51 -6.36
C GLU A 33 4.48 -12.20 -7.49
N GLU A 34 5.68 -12.72 -7.22
CA GLU A 34 6.54 -13.36 -8.25
C GLU A 34 6.67 -12.52 -9.54
N ASN A 35 6.90 -11.20 -9.42
CA ASN A 35 6.96 -10.23 -10.52
C ASN A 35 5.65 -10.06 -11.33
N ARG A 36 4.53 -10.64 -10.91
CA ARG A 36 3.22 -10.42 -11.50
C ARG A 36 2.46 -9.38 -10.72
N LEU A 37 1.83 -8.43 -11.43
CA LEU A 37 0.92 -7.47 -10.82
C LEU A 37 -0.34 -8.19 -10.37
N VAL A 38 -0.57 -8.27 -9.06
CA VAL A 38 -1.75 -8.92 -8.46
C VAL A 38 -2.75 -7.93 -7.90
N GLY A 39 -2.36 -6.66 -7.72
CA GLY A 39 -3.27 -5.64 -7.23
C GLY A 39 -2.66 -4.24 -7.17
N ILE A 40 -3.46 -3.29 -6.70
CA ILE A 40 -3.04 -1.91 -6.44
C ILE A 40 -3.58 -1.51 -5.07
N LEU A 41 -2.69 -1.03 -4.20
CA LEU A 41 -3.08 -0.41 -2.95
C LEU A 41 -3.09 1.12 -3.12
N SER A 42 -4.16 1.78 -2.69
CA SER A 42 -4.24 3.23 -2.65
C SER A 42 -4.13 3.77 -1.22
N HIS A 43 -3.71 5.04 -1.11
CA HIS A 43 -3.70 5.74 0.17
C HIS A 43 -5.10 5.78 0.83
N SER A 44 -6.16 5.84 0.03
CA SER A 44 -7.54 5.81 0.53
C SER A 44 -7.90 4.47 1.17
N ASP A 45 -7.39 3.36 0.62
CA ASP A 45 -7.59 2.02 1.19
C ASP A 45 -6.94 1.90 2.56
N LEU A 46 -5.74 2.48 2.71
CA LEU A 46 -5.04 2.55 4.00
C LEU A 46 -5.82 3.37 5.03
N ILE A 47 -6.36 4.53 4.65
CA ILE A 47 -7.17 5.36 5.56
C ILE A 47 -8.41 4.59 6.03
N ARG A 48 -9.09 3.87 5.13
CA ARG A 48 -10.25 3.04 5.48
C ARG A 48 -9.86 1.92 6.43
N ALA A 49 -8.84 1.14 6.07
CA ALA A 49 -8.39 0.01 6.89
C ALA A 49 -7.98 0.44 8.31
N PHE A 50 -7.26 1.55 8.45
CA PHE A 50 -6.89 2.06 9.78
C PHE A 50 -8.07 2.64 10.56
N GLY A 51 -9.02 3.30 9.87
CA GLY A 51 -10.25 3.79 10.50
C GLY A 51 -11.13 2.66 11.04
N ASP A 52 -11.28 1.59 10.25
CA ASP A 52 -12.06 0.41 10.65
C ASP A 52 -11.42 -0.28 11.87
N MET A 53 -10.08 -0.44 11.88
CA MET A 53 -9.36 -1.00 13.03
C MET A 53 -9.55 -0.20 14.32
N LEU A 54 -9.62 1.14 14.24
CA LEU A 54 -9.86 2.00 15.41
C LEU A 54 -11.29 1.89 15.93
N THR A 55 -12.25 1.58 15.04
CA THR A 55 -13.67 1.43 15.41
C THR A 55 -13.93 0.10 16.09
N GLU A 56 -13.22 -0.97 15.70
CA GLU A 56 -13.35 -2.31 16.28
C GLU A 56 -12.64 -2.47 17.64
N ALA A 57 -11.76 -1.54 18.00
CA ALA A 57 -10.97 -1.59 19.24
C ALA A 57 -11.66 -0.91 20.45
N VAL A 58 -12.87 -0.39 20.28
CA VAL A 58 -13.67 0.32 21.31
C VAL A 58 -14.97 -0.43 21.55
#